data_AF-A0A069P414-F1
#
_entry.id   AF-A0A069P414-F1
#
_cell.length_a   1.000
_cell.length_b   1.000
_cell.length_c   1.000
_cell.angle_alpha   90.00
_cell.angle_beta   90.00
_cell.angle_gamma   90.00
#
_symmetry.space_group_name_H-M   'P 1'
#
loop_
_entity.id
_entity.type
_entity.pdbx_description
1 polymer ?
#
loop_
_entity_poly.entity_id
_entity_poly.type
_entity_poly.pdbx_seq_one_letter_code
_entity_poly.pdbx_strand_id
1 'polypeptide(L)'
;MTGDVHFYDPSEGHGLPHDPFKAIVAPRVIGWISSRDADGSVNLAPYSFFGAFATFPYVIGFSSEGRKDSISNIEATGEFVWNMSTRPLAERMNRTSAPVARGIDEFELAGLTKAPGRNVGVPHVAESPAALECRLLQVVRLHDLDGQPMDNWLALGQVVGVHIRSEYLKDGLFDTAAARPIMRAGYRADYAEIGEMFQMLRPSA
;
A
#
# COMPACT_ATOMS: atom_id res chain seq x y z
N MET A 1 -10.08 -6.86 39.23
CA MET A 1 -8.63 -7.03 39.09
C MET A 1 -8.25 -6.45 37.76
N THR A 2 -7.60 -5.28 37.75
CA THR A 2 -6.93 -4.81 36.53
C THR A 2 -5.78 -5.78 36.28
N GLY A 3 -5.81 -6.50 35.16
CA GLY A 3 -4.77 -7.46 34.82
C GLY A 3 -3.38 -6.81 34.80
N ASP A 4 -2.35 -7.63 34.90
CA ASP A 4 -0.97 -7.19 34.73
C ASP A 4 -0.80 -6.61 33.31
N VAL A 5 -0.41 -5.34 33.19
CA VAL A 5 -0.27 -4.62 31.91
C VAL A 5 1.21 -4.44 31.60
N HIS A 6 1.66 -4.98 30.47
CA HIS A 6 3.01 -4.73 29.95
C HIS A 6 3.09 -3.33 29.33
N PHE A 7 3.51 -2.35 30.13
CA PHE A 7 3.82 -1.00 29.70
C PHE A 7 5.31 -0.85 29.38
N TYR A 8 5.65 -0.15 28.31
CA TYR A 8 7.01 0.30 28.02
C TYR A 8 7.00 1.68 27.38
N ASP A 9 8.01 2.49 27.68
CA ASP A 9 8.30 3.71 26.92
C ASP A 9 9.12 3.31 25.67
N PRO A 10 8.67 3.60 24.44
CA PRO A 10 9.44 3.27 23.24
C PRO A 10 10.87 3.85 23.22
N SER A 11 11.09 4.98 23.89
CA SER A 11 12.43 5.60 24.01
C SER A 11 13.37 4.85 24.95
N GLU A 12 12.82 4.08 25.91
CA GLU A 12 13.57 3.22 26.83
C GLU A 12 13.68 1.77 26.33
N GLY A 13 13.01 1.45 25.22
CA GLY A 13 12.98 0.13 24.60
C GLY A 13 11.81 -0.73 25.05
N HIS A 14 11.44 -1.72 24.23
CA HIS A 14 10.21 -2.50 24.42
C HIS A 14 10.33 -3.71 25.35
N GLY A 15 11.53 -4.22 25.63
CA GLY A 15 11.77 -5.41 26.47
C GLY A 15 11.29 -6.75 25.88
N LEU A 16 10.63 -6.73 24.71
CA LEU A 16 10.14 -7.93 24.00
C LEU A 16 11.17 -8.52 23.00
N PRO A 17 11.01 -9.78 22.55
CA PRO A 17 11.92 -10.41 21.57
C PRO A 17 11.90 -9.77 20.17
N HIS A 18 10.77 -9.16 19.80
CA HIS A 18 10.56 -8.46 18.54
C HIS A 18 9.77 -7.19 18.82
N ASP A 19 10.04 -6.13 18.04
CA ASP A 19 9.28 -4.89 18.09
C ASP A 19 7.78 -5.17 17.81
N PRO A 20 6.88 -4.92 18.76
CA PRO A 20 5.46 -5.23 18.61
C PRO A 20 4.71 -4.17 17.80
N PHE A 21 5.30 -3.01 17.47
CA PHE A 21 4.58 -1.89 16.85
C PHE A 21 3.84 -2.32 15.57
N LYS A 22 4.55 -2.98 14.65
CA LYS A 22 3.96 -3.50 13.41
C LYS A 22 3.00 -4.66 13.67
N ALA A 23 3.10 -5.38 14.80
CA ALA A 23 2.13 -6.41 15.18
C ALA A 23 0.84 -5.85 15.78
N ILE A 24 0.93 -4.75 16.51
CA ILE A 24 -0.22 -4.04 17.10
C ILE A 24 -1.00 -3.32 16.02
N VAL A 25 -0.32 -2.65 15.09
CA VAL A 25 -0.95 -1.99 13.93
C VAL A 25 -1.06 -2.99 12.79
N ALA A 26 -1.81 -4.08 12.99
CA ALA A 26 -2.07 -5.13 11.99
C ALA A 26 -3.53 -5.62 12.07
N PRO A 27 -4.07 -6.24 10.99
CA PRO A 27 -3.46 -6.38 9.66
C PRO A 27 -3.44 -5.05 8.90
N ARG A 28 -2.38 -4.79 8.14
CA ARG A 28 -2.23 -3.58 7.31
C ARG A 28 -2.54 -3.88 5.86
N VAL A 29 -3.37 -3.04 5.25
CA VAL A 29 -3.56 -3.06 3.79
C VAL A 29 -2.23 -2.74 3.12
N ILE A 30 -1.93 -3.46 2.04
CA ILE A 30 -0.68 -3.29 1.29
C ILE A 30 -0.92 -2.25 0.20
N GLY A 31 -0.11 -1.20 0.20
CA GLY A 31 0.03 -0.28 -0.92
C GLY A 31 0.94 -0.90 -1.97
N TRP A 32 0.41 -1.59 -2.98
CA TRP A 32 1.23 -2.11 -4.08
C TRP A 32 1.30 -1.08 -5.20
N ILE A 33 2.34 -0.25 -5.13
CA ILE A 33 2.43 1.00 -5.87
C ILE A 33 3.27 0.81 -7.13
N SER A 34 2.69 1.07 -8.29
CA SER A 34 3.44 1.33 -9.50
C SER A 34 3.67 2.82 -9.69
N SER A 35 4.83 3.15 -10.23
CA SER A 35 5.25 4.51 -10.58
C SER A 35 6.07 4.48 -11.87
N ARG A 36 6.31 5.65 -12.46
CA ARG A 36 7.12 5.81 -13.65
C ARG A 36 8.03 7.02 -13.49
N ASP A 37 9.26 6.91 -13.94
CA ASP A 37 10.21 8.01 -13.99
C ASP A 37 10.02 8.86 -15.26
N ALA A 38 10.70 10.01 -15.34
CA ALA A 38 10.63 10.94 -16.47
C ALA A 38 11.14 10.34 -17.79
N ASP A 39 12.04 9.36 -17.73
CA ASP A 39 12.58 8.64 -18.89
C ASP A 39 11.66 7.49 -19.38
N GLY A 40 10.57 7.23 -18.67
CA GLY A 40 9.61 6.16 -18.96
C GLY A 40 9.88 4.85 -18.24
N SER A 41 10.98 4.72 -17.50
CA SER A 41 11.28 3.54 -16.68
C SER A 41 10.19 3.37 -15.61
N VAL A 42 9.73 2.14 -15.42
CA VAL A 42 8.66 1.84 -14.45
C VAL A 42 9.23 1.13 -13.23
N ASN A 43 8.55 1.32 -12.10
CA ASN A 43 8.85 0.65 -10.84
C ASN A 43 7.57 0.11 -10.23
N LEU A 44 7.61 -1.03 -9.56
CA LEU A 44 6.50 -1.59 -8.79
C LEU A 44 6.98 -2.11 -7.42
N ALA A 45 6.44 -1.58 -6.32
CA ALA A 45 6.88 -1.97 -4.97
C ALA A 45 5.73 -2.01 -3.95
N PRO A 46 5.75 -2.94 -2.97
CA PRO A 46 4.74 -3.01 -1.92
C PRO A 46 5.14 -2.21 -0.68
N TYR A 47 4.19 -1.48 -0.11
CA TYR A 47 4.32 -0.64 1.07
C TYR A 47 3.27 -1.03 2.11
N SER A 48 3.67 -1.48 3.28
CA SER A 48 2.70 -1.87 4.33
C SER A 48 2.17 -0.69 5.16
N PHE A 49 2.72 0.50 4.99
CA PHE A 49 2.20 1.73 5.60
C PHE A 49 1.31 2.44 4.58
N PHE A 50 0.06 2.01 4.46
CA PHE A 50 -0.88 2.48 3.45
C PHE A 50 -2.29 2.65 4.04
N GLY A 51 -3.07 3.59 3.52
CA GLY A 51 -4.47 3.78 3.89
C GLY A 51 -5.25 4.76 3.01
N ALA A 52 -6.56 4.83 3.24
CA ALA A 52 -7.45 5.86 2.70
C ALA A 52 -7.50 7.06 3.66
N PHE A 53 -7.43 8.27 3.11
CA PHE A 53 -7.35 9.53 3.86
C PHE A 53 -8.56 10.45 3.63
N ALA A 54 -9.32 10.28 2.54
CA ALA A 54 -10.56 11.01 2.30
C ALA A 54 -11.49 10.24 1.33
N THR A 55 -12.79 10.53 1.41
CA THR A 55 -13.83 9.93 0.54
C THR A 55 -14.37 10.90 -0.53
N PHE A 56 -14.27 12.23 -0.31
CA PHE A 56 -14.80 13.24 -1.23
C PHE A 56 -13.88 14.47 -1.31
N PRO A 57 -12.93 14.54 -2.27
CA PRO A 57 -12.58 13.49 -3.23
C PRO A 57 -11.88 12.29 -2.56
N TYR A 58 -11.79 11.16 -3.26
CA TYR A 58 -11.06 9.98 -2.77
C TYR A 58 -9.56 10.30 -2.69
N VAL A 59 -8.95 10.10 -1.51
CA VAL A 59 -7.51 10.25 -1.30
C VAL A 59 -6.96 8.99 -0.67
N ILE A 60 -5.88 8.47 -1.23
CA ILE A 60 -5.09 7.39 -0.65
C ILE A 60 -3.66 7.86 -0.39
N GLY A 61 -2.96 7.16 0.48
CA GLY A 61 -1.56 7.49 0.77
C GLY A 61 -0.77 6.30 1.24
N PHE A 62 0.55 6.39 1.04
CA PHE A 62 1.51 5.42 1.56
C PHE A 62 2.76 6.12 2.09
N SER A 63 3.42 5.48 3.06
CA SER A 63 4.69 5.94 3.61
C SER A 63 5.82 5.00 3.22
N SER A 64 6.91 5.58 2.72
CA SER A 64 8.16 4.90 2.39
C SER A 64 9.20 5.16 3.49
N GLU A 65 9.72 4.09 4.10
CA GLU A 65 10.99 4.13 4.82
C GLU A 65 12.11 4.30 3.78
N GLY A 66 12.86 5.40 3.87
CA GLY A 66 13.80 5.83 2.84
C GLY A 66 13.14 6.48 1.63
N ARG A 67 13.89 7.35 0.94
CA ARG A 67 13.48 7.93 -0.34
C ARG A 67 13.79 6.97 -1.50
N LYS A 68 12.92 5.97 -1.66
CA LYS A 68 13.02 4.93 -2.71
C LYS A 68 12.57 5.43 -4.09
N ASP A 69 12.79 4.61 -5.10
CA ASP A 69 12.44 4.90 -6.49
C ASP A 69 10.97 5.32 -6.66
N SER A 70 10.01 4.66 -5.99
CA SER A 70 8.60 5.09 -6.05
C SER A 70 8.39 6.54 -5.63
N ILE A 71 9.00 7.01 -4.53
CA ILE A 71 8.84 8.40 -4.08
C ILE A 71 9.47 9.35 -5.10
N SER A 72 10.70 9.06 -5.54
CA SER A 72 11.41 9.87 -6.52
C SER A 72 10.65 9.99 -7.85
N ASN A 73 10.11 8.88 -8.34
CA ASN A 73 9.33 8.81 -9.58
C ASN A 73 8.01 9.60 -9.45
N ILE A 74 7.33 9.46 -8.31
CA ILE A 74 6.08 10.16 -8.02
C ILE A 74 6.29 11.67 -7.91
N GLU A 75 7.37 12.13 -7.27
CA GLU A 75 7.69 13.56 -7.23
C GLU A 75 8.05 14.11 -8.61
N ALA A 76 8.74 13.32 -9.43
CA ALA A 76 9.13 13.72 -10.78
C ALA A 76 7.95 13.83 -11.75
N THR A 77 6.96 12.92 -11.64
CA THR A 77 5.86 12.80 -12.62
C THR A 77 4.50 13.22 -12.09
N GLY A 78 4.32 13.28 -10.77
CA GLY A 78 3.05 13.59 -10.13
C GLY A 78 2.02 12.46 -10.21
N GLU A 79 2.41 11.23 -10.57
CA GLU A 79 1.47 10.14 -10.86
C GLU A 79 1.90 8.82 -10.23
N PHE A 80 0.92 8.02 -9.79
CA PHE A 80 1.11 6.62 -9.41
C PHE A 80 -0.18 5.81 -9.55
N VAL A 81 -0.06 4.48 -9.46
CA VAL A 81 -1.21 3.60 -9.36
C VAL A 81 -1.07 2.69 -8.15
N TRP A 82 -2.14 2.58 -7.36
CA TRP A 82 -2.27 1.52 -6.36
C TRP A 82 -2.91 0.28 -7.00
N ASN A 83 -2.35 -0.89 -6.73
CA ASN A 83 -2.83 -2.18 -7.21
C ASN A 83 -3.29 -3.02 -6.02
N MET A 84 -4.47 -3.65 -6.14
CA MET A 84 -4.94 -4.57 -5.11
C MET A 84 -4.07 -5.84 -5.09
N SER A 85 -3.31 -6.03 -4.01
CA SER A 85 -2.60 -7.29 -3.78
C SER A 85 -3.54 -8.37 -3.23
N THR A 86 -3.51 -9.56 -3.81
CA THR A 86 -4.42 -10.67 -3.48
C THR A 86 -3.68 -11.97 -3.26
N ARG A 87 -4.37 -12.97 -2.71
CA ARG A 87 -3.75 -14.28 -2.45
C ARG A 87 -3.16 -14.93 -3.71
N PRO A 88 -3.84 -14.95 -4.88
CA PRO A 88 -3.24 -15.45 -6.13
C PRO A 88 -2.02 -14.65 -6.63
N LEU A 89 -1.85 -13.41 -6.17
CA LEU A 89 -0.74 -12.53 -6.55
C LEU A 89 0.34 -12.42 -5.47
N ALA A 90 0.18 -13.08 -4.32
CA ALA A 90 0.98 -12.86 -3.12
C ALA A 90 2.49 -13.03 -3.35
N GLU A 91 2.90 -14.13 -3.98
CA GLU A 91 4.32 -14.41 -4.25
C GLU A 91 4.89 -13.42 -5.27
N ARG A 92 4.11 -13.04 -6.29
CA ARG A 92 4.54 -12.07 -7.30
C ARG A 92 4.69 -10.69 -6.70
N MET A 93 3.72 -10.24 -5.90
CA MET A 93 3.83 -9.00 -5.11
C MET A 93 5.05 -9.02 -4.19
N ASN A 94 5.30 -10.12 -3.49
CA ASN A 94 6.48 -10.23 -2.62
C ASN A 94 7.79 -10.18 -3.42
N ARG A 95 7.86 -10.72 -4.64
CA ARG A 95 9.04 -10.60 -5.50
C ARG A 95 9.34 -9.14 -5.86
N THR A 96 8.34 -8.28 -6.00
CA THR A 96 8.54 -6.85 -6.27
C THR A 96 9.03 -6.07 -5.05
N SER A 97 9.26 -6.71 -3.90
CA SER A 97 9.93 -6.08 -2.74
C SER A 97 11.44 -6.33 -2.72
N ALA A 98 11.99 -7.04 -3.70
CA ALA A 98 13.42 -7.29 -3.77
C ALA A 98 14.21 -5.97 -3.92
N PRO A 99 15.34 -5.81 -3.22
CA PRO A 99 16.18 -4.60 -3.33
C PRO A 99 16.99 -4.66 -4.63
N VAL A 100 16.32 -4.39 -5.75
CA VAL A 100 16.95 -4.32 -7.07
C VAL A 100 17.56 -2.94 -7.31
N ALA A 101 18.48 -2.86 -8.28
CA ALA A 101 19.06 -1.58 -8.67
C ALA A 101 18.03 -0.70 -9.39
N ARG A 102 18.21 0.62 -9.33
CA ARG A 102 17.36 1.58 -10.06
C ARG A 102 17.33 1.26 -11.55
N GLY A 103 16.13 1.33 -12.14
CA GLY A 103 15.89 1.05 -13.55
C GLY A 103 15.62 -0.43 -13.87
N ILE A 104 15.72 -1.33 -12.88
CA ILE A 104 15.20 -2.69 -13.02
C ILE A 104 13.68 -2.65 -12.91
N ASP A 105 13.02 -3.29 -13.87
CA ASP A 105 11.56 -3.33 -13.94
C ASP A 105 10.99 -4.47 -13.09
N GLU A 106 10.34 -4.15 -11.96
CA GLU A 106 9.81 -5.19 -11.08
C GLU A 106 8.55 -5.90 -11.63
N PHE A 107 7.85 -5.32 -12.62
CA PHE A 107 6.78 -6.07 -13.28
C PHE A 107 7.37 -7.27 -14.01
N GLU A 108 8.47 -7.06 -14.74
CA GLU A 108 9.17 -8.13 -15.46
C GLU A 108 9.78 -9.14 -14.49
N LEU A 109 10.45 -8.67 -13.43
CA LEU A 109 11.03 -9.51 -12.38
C LEU A 109 9.98 -10.45 -11.75
N ALA A 110 8.76 -9.96 -11.54
CA ALA A 110 7.69 -10.73 -10.92
C ALA A 110 6.79 -11.47 -11.92
N GLY A 111 7.03 -11.35 -13.23
CA GLY A 111 6.19 -11.96 -14.26
C GLY A 111 4.75 -11.42 -14.24
N LEU A 112 4.62 -10.10 -14.20
CA LEU A 112 3.36 -9.36 -14.19
C LEU A 112 3.17 -8.58 -15.48
N THR A 113 1.94 -8.53 -15.95
CA THR A 113 1.60 -7.81 -17.17
C THR A 113 1.30 -6.35 -16.86
N LYS A 114 1.99 -5.42 -17.53
CA LYS A 114 1.73 -3.98 -17.46
C LYS A 114 0.49 -3.67 -18.31
N ALA A 115 -0.57 -3.18 -17.68
CA ALA A 115 -1.73 -2.61 -18.38
C ALA A 115 -1.65 -1.07 -18.35
N PRO A 116 -1.99 -0.37 -19.44
CA PRO A 116 -1.85 1.07 -19.52
C PRO A 116 -2.85 1.80 -18.60
N GLY A 117 -2.41 2.88 -17.97
CA GLY A 117 -3.30 3.83 -17.31
C GLY A 117 -4.16 4.61 -18.32
N ARG A 118 -5.32 5.10 -17.87
CA ARG A 118 -6.28 5.88 -18.66
C ARG A 118 -6.18 7.38 -18.38
N ASN A 119 -6.09 7.77 -17.11
CA ASN A 119 -6.05 9.16 -16.65
C ASN A 119 -4.67 9.59 -16.12
N VAL A 120 -3.73 8.64 -16.05
CA VAL A 120 -2.31 8.79 -15.70
C VAL A 120 -1.44 8.01 -16.68
N GLY A 121 -0.17 8.37 -16.81
CA GLY A 121 0.81 7.68 -17.66
C GLY A 121 1.50 6.48 -17.01
N VAL A 122 1.17 6.15 -15.75
CA VAL A 122 1.74 5.03 -15.01
C VAL A 122 0.94 3.73 -15.29
N PRO A 123 1.58 2.60 -15.63
CA PRO A 123 0.86 1.35 -15.84
C PRO A 123 0.39 0.73 -14.51
N HIS A 124 -0.63 -0.12 -14.58
CA HIS A 124 -1.13 -0.93 -13.48
C HIS A 124 -0.90 -2.42 -13.73
N VAL A 125 -1.03 -3.23 -12.69
CA VAL A 125 -0.93 -4.70 -12.76
C VAL A 125 -2.20 -5.24 -13.41
N ALA A 126 -2.10 -5.83 -14.60
CA ALA A 126 -3.27 -6.30 -15.36
C ALA A 126 -4.03 -7.42 -14.63
N GLU A 127 -3.32 -8.25 -13.87
CA GLU A 127 -3.88 -9.37 -13.13
C GLU A 127 -4.65 -8.91 -11.87
N SER A 128 -4.44 -7.68 -11.40
CA SER A 128 -5.06 -7.14 -10.18
C SER A 128 -6.59 -7.01 -10.34
N PRO A 129 -7.41 -7.45 -9.36
CA PRO A 129 -8.86 -7.27 -9.41
C PRO A 129 -9.31 -5.81 -9.47
N ALA A 130 -8.54 -4.92 -8.86
CA ALA A 130 -8.80 -3.49 -8.88
C ALA A 130 -7.50 -2.68 -8.86
N ALA A 131 -7.55 -1.48 -9.42
CA ALA A 131 -6.46 -0.51 -9.36
C ALA A 131 -6.99 0.93 -9.25
N LEU A 132 -6.23 1.80 -8.59
CA LEU A 132 -6.59 3.19 -8.35
C LEU A 132 -5.51 4.10 -8.94
N GLU A 133 -5.85 4.79 -10.02
CA GLU A 133 -4.97 5.79 -10.64
C GLU A 133 -4.98 7.07 -9.82
N CYS A 134 -3.81 7.58 -9.49
CA CYS A 134 -3.66 8.69 -8.57
C CYS A 134 -2.79 9.80 -9.14
N ARG A 135 -3.20 11.05 -8.88
CA ARG A 135 -2.34 12.22 -9.04
C ARG A 135 -1.87 12.69 -7.68
N LEU A 136 -0.57 13.00 -7.59
CA LEU A 136 0.08 13.45 -6.38
C LEU A 136 -0.55 14.76 -5.88
N LEU A 137 -0.90 14.78 -4.60
CA LEU A 137 -1.25 16.00 -3.88
C LEU A 137 -0.02 16.59 -3.21
N GLN A 138 0.75 15.76 -2.50
CA GLN A 138 1.97 16.16 -1.81
C GLN A 138 2.80 14.96 -1.39
N VAL A 139 4.11 15.17 -1.28
CA VAL A 139 5.03 14.31 -0.52
C VAL A 139 5.47 15.07 0.72
N VAL A 140 5.32 14.45 1.89
CA VAL A 140 5.67 15.02 3.19
C VAL A 140 6.76 14.16 3.82
N ARG A 141 7.91 14.77 4.13
CA ARG A 141 8.90 14.13 5.00
C ARG A 141 8.41 14.22 6.45
N LEU A 142 8.31 13.09 7.13
CA LEU A 142 7.87 13.05 8.52
C LEU A 142 8.94 13.62 9.44
N HIS A 143 8.50 14.19 10.55
CA HIS A 143 9.34 14.67 11.63
C HIS A 143 8.86 14.05 12.95
N ASP A 144 9.77 13.85 13.90
CA ASP A 144 9.41 13.43 15.24
C ASP A 144 8.83 14.59 16.07
N LEU A 145 8.56 14.34 17.36
CA LEU A 145 7.96 15.33 18.26
C LEU A 145 8.85 16.55 18.50
N ASP A 146 10.17 16.42 18.37
CA ASP A 146 11.13 17.50 18.52
C ASP A 146 11.39 18.24 17.19
N GLY A 147 10.65 17.87 16.13
CA GLY A 147 10.80 18.43 14.80
C GLY A 147 12.05 17.94 14.07
N GLN A 148 12.68 16.83 14.50
CA GLN A 148 13.79 16.25 13.77
C GLN A 148 13.29 15.46 12.56
N PRO A 149 13.91 15.61 11.39
CA PRO A 149 13.46 14.94 10.18
C PRO A 149 13.74 13.44 10.23
N MET A 150 12.69 12.64 10.03
CA MET A 150 12.77 11.19 9.90
C MET A 150 13.10 10.80 8.46
N ASP A 151 13.62 9.59 8.23
CA ASP A 151 13.76 9.01 6.89
C ASP A 151 12.47 8.29 6.46
N ASN A 152 11.35 9.01 6.57
CA ASN A 152 10.03 8.52 6.21
C ASN A 152 9.31 9.56 5.35
N TRP A 153 8.78 9.11 4.23
CA TRP A 153 8.19 9.96 3.19
C TRP A 153 6.76 9.52 2.93
N LEU A 154 5.79 10.35 3.34
CA LEU A 154 4.37 10.13 3.09
C LEU A 154 3.99 10.75 1.74
N ALA A 155 3.55 9.93 0.80
CA ALA A 155 2.91 10.39 -0.43
C ALA A 155 1.38 10.32 -0.29
N LEU A 156 0.70 11.42 -0.60
CA LEU A 156 -0.76 11.51 -0.67
C LEU A 156 -1.17 11.76 -2.12
N GLY A 157 -2.13 10.97 -2.62
CA GLY A 157 -2.65 11.13 -3.98
C GLY A 157 -4.17 11.11 -4.03
N GLN A 158 -4.73 11.98 -4.87
CA GLN A 158 -6.14 11.95 -5.20
C GLN A 158 -6.38 10.87 -6.26
N VAL A 159 -7.36 10.00 -6.03
CA VAL A 159 -7.78 9.02 -7.02
C VAL A 159 -8.50 9.74 -8.16
N VAL A 160 -8.00 9.57 -9.37
CA VAL A 160 -8.53 10.15 -10.61
C VAL A 160 -9.07 9.09 -11.56
N GLY A 161 -8.82 7.81 -11.31
CA GLY A 161 -9.32 6.69 -12.11
C GLY A 161 -9.42 5.41 -11.29
N VAL A 162 -10.41 4.57 -11.60
CA VAL A 162 -10.64 3.29 -10.92
C VAL A 162 -10.81 2.20 -11.98
N HIS A 163 -10.03 1.14 -11.84
CA HIS A 163 -10.17 -0.09 -12.62
C HIS A 163 -10.75 -1.17 -11.72
N ILE A 164 -11.75 -1.89 -12.21
CA ILE A 164 -12.31 -3.08 -11.57
C ILE A 164 -12.48 -4.15 -12.64
N ARG A 165 -11.93 -5.33 -12.41
CA ARG A 165 -12.20 -6.50 -13.25
C ARG A 165 -13.64 -6.95 -13.04
N SER A 166 -14.41 -7.05 -14.12
CA SER A 166 -15.87 -7.25 -14.09
C SER A 166 -16.32 -8.53 -13.35
N GLU A 167 -15.49 -9.56 -13.33
CA GLU A 167 -15.78 -10.81 -12.58
C GLU A 167 -15.84 -10.62 -11.05
N TYR A 168 -15.27 -9.53 -10.53
CA TYR A 168 -15.37 -9.13 -9.12
C TYR A 168 -16.50 -8.14 -8.86
N LEU A 169 -17.32 -7.83 -9.87
CA LEU A 169 -18.56 -7.06 -9.68
C LEU A 169 -19.75 -8.03 -9.63
N LYS A 170 -20.39 -8.12 -8.46
CA LYS A 170 -21.63 -8.88 -8.26
C LYS A 170 -22.75 -7.92 -7.93
N ASP A 171 -23.78 -7.91 -8.78
CA ASP A 171 -24.94 -7.01 -8.65
C ASP A 171 -24.53 -5.52 -8.52
N GLY A 172 -23.46 -5.13 -9.23
CA GLY A 172 -22.91 -3.77 -9.20
C GLY A 172 -22.04 -3.44 -7.97
N LEU A 173 -21.83 -4.40 -7.07
CA LEU A 173 -20.99 -4.26 -5.89
C LEU A 173 -19.64 -4.95 -6.10
N PHE A 174 -18.57 -4.34 -5.61
CA PHE A 174 -17.26 -4.98 -5.58
C PHE A 174 -17.24 -6.10 -4.55
N ASP A 175 -17.06 -7.34 -5.00
CA ASP A 175 -16.96 -8.52 -4.16
C ASP A 175 -15.54 -8.69 -3.61
N THR A 176 -15.29 -8.03 -2.49
CA THR A 176 -14.03 -8.10 -1.76
C THR A 176 -13.66 -9.52 -1.33
N ALA A 177 -14.64 -10.38 -1.01
CA ALA A 177 -14.36 -11.76 -0.61
C ALA A 177 -13.84 -12.58 -1.79
N ALA A 178 -14.46 -12.45 -2.96
CA ALA A 178 -13.98 -13.09 -4.18
C ALA A 178 -12.58 -12.59 -4.59
N ALA A 179 -12.28 -11.30 -4.37
CA ALA A 179 -10.98 -10.72 -4.66
C ALA A 179 -9.85 -11.28 -3.77
N ARG A 180 -10.16 -11.81 -2.58
CA ARG A 180 -9.19 -12.38 -1.63
C ARG A 180 -7.96 -11.47 -1.40
N PRO A 181 -8.15 -10.20 -0.98
CA PRO A 181 -7.03 -9.31 -0.72
C PRO A 181 -6.17 -9.87 0.43
N ILE A 182 -4.87 -9.64 0.32
CA ILE A 182 -3.91 -9.97 1.37
C ILE A 182 -3.49 -8.71 2.11
N MET A 183 -3.16 -8.88 3.39
CA MET A 183 -2.71 -7.82 4.28
C MET A 183 -1.39 -8.23 4.92
N ARG A 184 -0.53 -7.25 5.22
CA ARG A 184 0.70 -7.50 5.96
C ARG A 184 0.38 -7.56 7.45
N ALA A 185 0.81 -8.62 8.12
CA ALA A 185 0.60 -8.80 9.55
C ALA A 185 1.85 -8.39 10.34
N GLY A 186 2.03 -8.96 11.52
CA GLY A 186 2.86 -8.36 12.56
C GLY A 186 4.36 -8.54 12.41
N TYR A 187 4.79 -9.73 11.97
CA TYR A 187 6.20 -10.09 12.04
C TYR A 187 6.82 -10.31 10.66
N ARG A 188 7.98 -10.98 10.63
CA ARG A 188 8.90 -11.02 9.49
C ARG A 188 8.25 -11.44 8.17
N ALA A 189 7.37 -12.44 8.20
CA ALA A 189 6.80 -13.05 7.00
C ALA A 189 5.27 -13.23 7.08
N ASP A 190 4.62 -12.62 8.08
CA ASP A 190 3.22 -12.90 8.32
C ASP A 190 2.33 -12.09 7.36
N TYR A 191 1.45 -12.80 6.67
CA TYR A 191 0.39 -12.25 5.83
C TYR A 191 -0.95 -12.84 6.28
N ALA A 192 -2.00 -12.02 6.20
CA ALA A 192 -3.37 -12.42 6.49
C ALA A 192 -4.24 -12.29 5.24
N GLU A 193 -5.25 -13.15 5.13
CA GLU A 193 -6.38 -13.00 4.22
C GLU A 193 -7.59 -12.53 5.02
N ILE A 194 -8.60 -11.97 4.33
CA ILE A 194 -9.89 -11.70 4.96
C ILE A 194 -10.52 -13.02 5.39
N GLY A 195 -10.88 -13.13 6.67
CA GLY A 195 -11.62 -14.26 7.23
C GLY A 195 -13.13 -14.13 7.03
N GLU A 196 -13.90 -14.74 7.93
CA GLU A 196 -15.36 -14.59 7.93
C GLU A 196 -15.77 -13.13 8.14
N MET A 197 -16.63 -12.61 7.28
CA MET A 197 -17.17 -11.25 7.37
C MET A 197 -18.51 -11.26 8.09
N PHE A 198 -18.72 -10.30 8.98
CA PHE A 198 -20.02 -10.03 9.59
C PHE A 198 -20.47 -8.61 9.24
N GLN A 199 -21.77 -8.39 9.23
CA GLN A 199 -22.34 -7.07 8.97
C GLN A 199 -22.55 -6.33 10.30
N MET A 200 -22.11 -5.07 10.34
CA MET A 200 -22.35 -4.18 11.46
C MET A 200 -22.62 -2.78 10.90
N LEU A 201 -23.87 -2.33 11.01
CA LEU A 201 -24.25 -1.01 10.56
C LEU A 201 -23.78 0.05 11.55
N ARG A 202 -23.36 1.20 11.04
CA ARG A 202 -23.06 2.35 11.89
C ARG A 202 -24.34 2.76 12.62
N PRO A 203 -24.33 2.89 13.96
CA PRO A 203 -25.50 3.36 14.70
C PRO A 203 -25.95 4.73 14.18
N SER A 204 -27.26 4.91 14.00
CA SER A 204 -27.86 6.24 13.93
C SER A 204 -28.04 6.78 15.34
N ALA A 205 -27.93 8.10 15.50
CA ALA A 205 -28.37 8.76 16.74
C ALA A 205 -29.90 8.62 16.92
#